data_AF-A0A355WKU5-F1
#
_entry.id   AF-A0A355WKU5-F1
#
_cell.length_a   1.000
_cell.length_b   1.000
_cell.length_c   1.000
_cell.angle_alpha   90.00
_cell.angle_beta   90.00
_cell.angle_gamma   90.00
#
_symmetry.space_group_name_H-M   'P 1'
#
loop_
_entity.id
_entity.type
_entity.pdbx_description
1 polymer ?
#
loop_
_entity_poly.entity_id
_entity_poly.type
_entity_poly.pdbx_seq_one_letter_code
_entity_poly.pdbx_strand_id
1 'polypeptide(L)'
;FGVSGVYILLAVFSLEYLARLYSATRNKLYKTWWDFALSPAAMIDLLVIVSMTMTFLGPEASILRLFRALRILRLARLGRFSQAIDLMSRAFQLRYAEMAVSALMLVMVLVASSTALYVVEGGTQPQAFGSIPRAMWWSIATLTTVGYGDIVPVTGLGRVFAAVTALTGIAIVAVPTGLFAAAFAEVSSASPDQDGA
;
A
#
# COMPACT_ATOMS: atom_id res chain seq x y z
N PHE A 1 2.51 27.76 -10.01
CA PHE A 1 3.96 27.65 -9.74
C PHE A 1 4.73 27.75 -11.05
N GLY A 2 5.42 28.86 -11.29
CA GLY A 2 6.20 29.06 -12.51
C GLY A 2 7.43 28.15 -12.58
N VAL A 3 8.00 27.99 -13.79
CA VAL A 3 9.17 27.14 -14.07
C VAL A 3 10.36 27.53 -13.16
N SER A 4 10.52 28.82 -12.89
CA SER A 4 11.54 29.39 -12.00
C SER A 4 11.50 28.83 -10.57
N GLY A 5 10.29 28.59 -10.02
CA GLY A 5 10.14 28.02 -8.68
C GLY A 5 10.54 26.55 -8.60
N VAL A 6 10.45 25.81 -9.72
CA VAL A 6 10.86 24.40 -9.78
C VAL A 6 12.38 24.27 -9.72
N TYR A 7 13.12 25.17 -10.37
CA TYR A 7 14.59 25.19 -10.32
C TYR A 7 15.12 25.50 -8.93
N ILE A 8 14.55 26.49 -8.25
CA ILE A 8 14.95 26.86 -6.88
C ILE A 8 14.71 25.67 -5.94
N LEU A 9 13.53 25.06 -6.00
CA LEU A 9 13.21 23.89 -5.18
C LEU A 9 14.10 22.68 -5.53
N LEU A 10 14.38 22.42 -6.81
CA LEU A 10 15.27 21.34 -7.23
C LEU A 10 16.68 21.55 -6.67
N ALA A 11 17.22 22.76 -6.78
CA ALA A 11 18.55 23.09 -6.26
C ALA A 11 18.59 22.93 -4.74
N VAL A 12 17.64 23.50 -4.01
CA VAL A 12 17.54 23.39 -2.55
C VAL A 12 17.41 21.93 -2.11
N PHE A 13 16.52 21.15 -2.73
CA PHE A 13 16.30 19.75 -2.36
C PHE A 13 17.46 18.83 -2.71
N SER A 14 18.17 19.12 -3.82
CA SER A 14 19.36 18.37 -4.21
C SER A 14 20.52 18.68 -3.25
N LEU A 15 20.71 19.94 -2.88
CA LEU A 15 21.71 20.35 -1.88
C LEU A 15 21.40 19.77 -0.50
N GLU A 16 20.15 19.80 -0.06
CA GLU A 16 19.70 19.18 1.19
C GLU A 16 19.98 17.67 1.21
N TYR A 17 19.66 16.96 0.12
CA TYR A 17 19.92 15.53 0.00
C TYR A 17 21.42 15.20 0.05
N LEU A 18 22.24 15.95 -0.68
CA LEU A 18 23.70 15.79 -0.66
C LEU A 18 24.30 16.10 0.72
N ALA A 19 23.82 17.14 1.39
CA ALA A 19 24.24 17.48 2.75
C ALA A 19 23.88 16.37 3.75
N ARG A 20 22.66 15.81 3.66
CA ARG A 20 22.23 14.66 4.48
C ARG A 20 23.09 13.42 4.21
N LEU A 21 23.33 13.09 2.94
CA LEU A 21 24.19 11.97 2.53
C LEU A 21 25.62 12.11 3.08
N TYR A 22 26.19 13.32 3.03
CA TYR A 22 27.51 13.62 3.59
C TYR A 22 27.53 13.60 5.12
N SER A 23 26.47 14.05 5.79
CA SER A 23 26.38 14.00 7.26
C SER A 23 26.14 12.59 7.80
N ALA A 24 25.44 11.74 7.05
CA ALA A 24 25.06 10.39 7.47
C ALA A 24 26.26 9.44 7.59
N THR A 25 27.29 9.61 6.74
CA THR A 25 28.55 8.85 6.82
C THR A 25 29.37 9.18 8.07
N ARG A 26 29.04 10.26 8.78
CA ARG A 26 29.71 10.67 10.02
C ARG A 26 28.99 10.20 11.28
N ASN A 27 27.77 9.65 11.14
CA ASN A 27 26.96 9.17 12.26
C ASN A 27 27.11 7.65 12.41
N LYS A 28 27.26 7.15 13.65
CA LYS A 28 27.51 5.72 13.94
C LYS A 28 26.37 4.77 13.55
N LEU A 29 25.20 5.31 13.19
CA LEU A 29 24.01 4.55 12.81
C LEU A 29 24.09 3.95 11.39
N TYR A 30 24.87 4.53 10.49
CA TYR A 30 25.02 4.03 9.11
C TYR A 30 26.51 3.78 8.81
N LYS A 31 26.86 2.56 8.38
CA LYS A 31 28.27 2.18 8.12
C LYS A 31 28.76 2.77 6.80
N THR A 32 27.89 2.91 5.81
CA THR A 32 28.22 3.37 4.47
C THR A 32 27.20 4.38 3.96
N TRP A 33 27.60 5.25 3.02
CA TRP A 33 26.69 6.18 2.34
C TRP A 33 25.54 5.47 1.60
N TRP A 34 25.77 4.24 1.11
CA TRP A 34 24.75 3.40 0.50
C TRP A 34 23.66 2.96 1.49
N ASP A 35 24.02 2.68 2.75
CA ASP A 35 23.06 2.26 3.78
C ASP A 35 22.05 3.38 4.08
N PHE A 36 22.51 4.63 4.03
CA PHE A 36 21.64 5.80 4.15
C PHE A 36 20.80 6.01 2.89
N ALA A 37 21.39 5.88 1.69
CA ALA A 37 20.69 6.08 0.42
C ALA A 37 19.54 5.07 0.21
N LEU A 38 19.67 3.86 0.76
CA LEU A 38 18.64 2.81 0.76
C LEU A 38 17.61 2.96 1.90
N SER A 39 17.73 3.97 2.76
CA SER A 39 16.73 4.24 3.79
C SER A 39 15.41 4.75 3.18
N PRO A 40 14.24 4.43 3.76
CA PRO A 40 12.95 4.86 3.21
C PRO A 40 12.84 6.37 3.01
N ALA A 41 13.38 7.16 3.94
CA ALA A 41 13.38 8.63 3.85
C ALA A 41 14.27 9.16 2.71
N ALA A 42 15.48 8.62 2.56
CA ALA A 42 16.38 9.01 1.47
C ALA A 42 15.84 8.58 0.11
N MET A 43 15.17 7.43 0.04
CA MET A 43 14.57 6.92 -1.19
C MET A 43 13.39 7.79 -1.65
N ILE A 44 12.57 8.31 -0.73
CA ILE A 44 11.53 9.31 -1.02
C ILE A 44 12.17 10.60 -1.55
N ASP A 45 13.25 11.07 -0.91
CA ASP A 45 13.94 12.29 -1.33
C ASP A 45 14.53 12.16 -2.74
N LEU A 46 15.13 11.01 -3.06
CA LEU A 46 15.65 10.68 -4.38
C LEU A 46 14.53 10.62 -5.43
N LEU A 47 13.41 9.96 -5.13
CA LEU A 47 12.23 9.89 -6.02
C LEU A 47 11.65 11.27 -6.33
N VAL A 48 11.63 12.17 -5.35
CA VAL A 48 11.18 13.56 -5.54
C VAL A 48 12.13 14.34 -6.46
N ILE A 49 13.45 14.19 -6.28
CA ILE A 49 14.46 14.83 -7.14
C ILE A 49 14.33 14.31 -8.57
N VAL A 50 14.19 12.99 -8.75
CA VAL A 50 14.00 12.34 -10.08
C VAL A 50 12.69 12.80 -10.75
N SER A 51 11.58 12.85 -10.02
CA SER A 51 10.31 13.39 -10.55
C SER A 51 10.44 14.86 -11.00
N MET A 52 11.26 15.65 -10.30
CA MET A 52 11.51 17.04 -10.65
C MET A 52 12.40 17.19 -11.87
N THR A 53 13.48 16.41 -12.00
CA THR A 53 14.36 16.46 -13.17
C THR A 53 13.65 15.99 -14.45
N MET A 54 12.80 14.95 -14.35
CA MET A 54 12.01 14.43 -15.46
C MET A 54 11.00 15.42 -16.04
N THR A 55 10.58 16.43 -15.26
CA THR A 55 9.70 17.49 -15.77
C THR A 55 10.35 18.32 -16.89
N PHE A 56 11.69 18.33 -16.96
CA PHE A 56 12.44 19.18 -17.89
C PHE A 56 12.83 18.48 -19.20
N LEU A 57 12.68 17.14 -19.30
CA LEU A 57 13.06 16.37 -20.50
C LEU A 57 12.06 16.48 -21.68
N GLY A 58 11.09 17.39 -21.62
CA GLY A 58 10.16 17.72 -22.71
C GLY A 58 8.71 17.26 -22.46
N PRO A 59 7.74 17.59 -23.34
CA PRO A 59 6.29 17.40 -23.07
C PRO A 59 5.68 16.06 -23.54
N GLU A 60 6.38 15.25 -24.33
CA GLU A 60 5.72 14.39 -25.34
C GLU A 60 5.47 12.91 -24.98
N ALA A 61 5.57 12.50 -23.71
CA ALA A 61 5.30 11.10 -23.32
C ALA A 61 4.21 11.00 -22.25
N SER A 62 3.27 10.07 -22.43
CA SER A 62 2.28 9.65 -21.41
C SER A 62 2.92 9.31 -20.06
N ILE A 63 4.16 8.81 -20.09
CA ILE A 63 5.01 8.51 -18.93
C ILE A 63 5.26 9.76 -18.06
N LEU A 64 5.39 10.94 -18.65
CA LEU A 64 5.62 12.18 -17.90
C LEU A 64 4.40 12.62 -17.08
N ARG A 65 3.17 12.18 -17.45
CA ARG A 65 1.97 12.43 -16.64
C ARG A 65 2.03 11.67 -15.32
N LEU A 66 2.54 10.44 -15.34
CA LEU A 66 2.76 9.64 -14.14
C LEU A 66 3.83 10.30 -13.23
N PHE A 67 4.92 10.79 -13.81
CA PHE A 67 5.94 11.53 -13.06
C PHE A 67 5.44 12.85 -12.46
N ARG A 68 4.40 13.48 -13.03
CA ARG A 68 3.73 14.64 -12.41
C ARG A 68 2.92 14.25 -11.18
N ALA A 69 2.24 13.09 -11.19
CA ALA A 69 1.51 12.59 -10.03
C ALA A 69 2.46 12.28 -8.85
N LEU A 70 3.69 11.81 -9.13
CA LEU A 70 4.73 11.58 -8.13
C LEU A 70 5.13 12.84 -7.35
N ARG A 71 4.76 14.05 -7.78
CA ARG A 71 4.98 15.28 -7.01
C ARG A 71 4.21 15.31 -5.69
N ILE A 72 3.13 14.53 -5.54
CA ILE A 72 2.43 14.39 -4.26
C ILE A 72 3.34 13.80 -3.18
N LEU A 73 4.37 13.03 -3.57
CA LEU A 73 5.38 12.49 -2.66
C LEU A 73 6.19 13.58 -1.95
N ARG A 74 6.19 14.83 -2.43
CA ARG A 74 6.76 15.97 -1.69
C ARG A 74 6.10 16.16 -0.32
N LEU A 75 4.83 15.81 -0.17
CA LEU A 75 4.14 15.86 1.12
C LEU A 75 4.70 14.82 2.10
N ALA A 76 5.19 13.68 1.59
CA ALA A 76 5.83 12.66 2.42
C ALA A 76 7.20 13.11 2.98
N ARG A 77 7.80 14.18 2.44
CA ARG A 77 9.03 14.81 2.96
C ARG A 77 8.78 15.65 4.23
N LEU A 78 7.54 16.04 4.52
CA LEU A 78 7.20 16.69 5.79
C LEU A 78 7.51 15.66 6.90
N GLY A 79 8.60 15.84 7.63
CA GLY A 79 9.22 14.83 8.53
C GLY A 79 8.29 14.15 9.54
N ARG A 80 7.06 14.63 9.72
CA ARG A 80 5.95 13.99 10.41
C ARG A 80 5.56 12.62 9.81
N PHE A 81 5.76 12.41 8.51
CA PHE A 81 5.52 11.11 7.87
C PHE A 81 6.54 10.05 8.30
N SER A 82 7.78 10.45 8.60
CA SER A 82 8.81 9.51 9.06
C SER A 82 8.46 8.93 10.43
N GLN A 83 7.92 9.75 11.34
CA GLN A 83 7.46 9.29 12.65
C GLN A 83 6.22 8.40 12.53
N ALA A 84 5.24 8.79 11.70
CA ALA A 84 4.05 7.98 11.46
C ALA A 84 4.38 6.61 10.82
N ILE A 85 5.29 6.58 9.85
CA ILE A 85 5.76 5.33 9.22
C ILE A 85 6.53 4.47 10.23
N ASP A 86 7.36 5.05 11.09
CA ASP A 86 8.08 4.30 12.13
C ASP A 86 7.09 3.64 13.10
N LEU A 87 6.10 4.40 13.60
CA LEU A 87 5.04 3.87 14.46
C LEU A 87 4.23 2.75 13.78
N MET A 88 3.81 2.95 12.52
CA MET A 88 3.09 1.91 11.76
C MET A 88 3.97 0.68 11.52
N SER A 89 5.26 0.86 11.24
CA SER A 89 6.18 -0.25 11.00
C SER A 89 6.42 -1.07 12.26
N ARG A 90 6.57 -0.40 13.41
CA ARG A 90 6.70 -1.06 14.72
C ARG A 90 5.42 -1.81 15.08
N ALA A 91 4.25 -1.21 14.85
CA ALA A 91 2.96 -1.87 15.07
C ALA A 91 2.83 -3.13 14.20
N PHE A 92 3.23 -3.05 12.93
CA PHE A 92 3.22 -4.20 12.04
C PHE A 92 4.20 -5.30 12.50
N GLN A 93 5.43 -4.93 12.89
CA GLN A 93 6.42 -5.91 13.36
C GLN A 93 6.04 -6.55 14.69
N LEU A 94 5.34 -5.83 15.56
CA LEU A 94 4.87 -6.33 16.84
C LEU A 94 3.93 -7.54 16.69
N ARG A 95 3.09 -7.54 15.64
CA ARG A 95 2.03 -8.55 15.43
C ARG A 95 2.11 -9.22 14.05
N TYR A 96 3.28 -9.23 13.41
CA TYR A 96 3.39 -9.65 12.00
C TYR A 96 2.90 -11.08 11.75
N ALA A 97 3.15 -12.00 12.69
CA ALA A 97 2.74 -13.39 12.57
C ALA A 97 1.21 -13.53 12.59
N GLU A 98 0.53 -12.82 13.49
CA GLU A 98 -0.94 -12.79 13.56
C GLU A 98 -1.54 -12.15 12.29
N MET A 99 -0.91 -11.07 11.79
CA MET A 99 -1.32 -10.44 10.53
C MET A 99 -1.14 -11.39 9.33
N ALA A 100 -0.01 -12.11 9.27
CA ALA A 100 0.26 -13.09 8.23
C ALA A 100 -0.75 -14.25 8.23
N VAL A 101 -1.13 -14.74 9.42
CA VAL A 101 -2.18 -15.77 9.57
C VAL A 101 -3.52 -15.25 9.08
N SER A 102 -3.91 -14.02 9.44
CA SER A 102 -5.16 -13.43 8.96
C SER A 102 -5.18 -13.22 7.43
N ALA A 103 -4.05 -12.83 6.84
CA ALA A 103 -3.90 -12.72 5.38
C ALA A 103 -4.01 -14.10 4.71
N LEU A 104 -3.39 -15.13 5.29
CA LEU A 104 -3.52 -16.51 4.80
C LEU A 104 -4.99 -16.98 4.84
N MET A 105 -5.72 -16.69 5.92
CA MET A 105 -7.16 -17.00 6.00
C MET A 105 -7.95 -16.33 4.89
N LEU A 106 -7.66 -15.06 4.57
CA LEU A 106 -8.30 -14.33 3.47
C LEU A 106 -8.01 -14.99 2.12
N VAL A 107 -6.76 -15.40 1.86
CA VAL A 107 -6.41 -16.13 0.63
C VAL A 107 -7.13 -17.47 0.56
N MET A 108 -7.22 -18.20 1.67
CA MET A 108 -7.92 -19.49 1.72
C MET A 108 -9.40 -19.34 1.39
N VAL A 109 -10.09 -18.36 1.97
CA VAL A 109 -11.50 -18.09 1.65
C VAL A 109 -11.68 -17.57 0.23
N LEU A 110 -10.75 -16.76 -0.27
CA LEU A 110 -10.75 -16.32 -1.66
C LEU A 110 -10.69 -17.53 -2.62
N VAL A 111 -9.75 -18.45 -2.41
CA VAL A 111 -9.63 -19.64 -3.27
C VAL A 111 -10.84 -20.56 -3.11
N ALA A 112 -11.33 -20.77 -1.89
CA ALA A 112 -12.49 -21.62 -1.62
C ALA A 112 -13.78 -21.11 -2.28
N SER A 113 -14.10 -19.82 -2.10
CA SER A 113 -15.27 -19.17 -2.71
C SER A 113 -15.20 -19.20 -4.24
N SER A 114 -14.03 -18.90 -4.81
CA SER A 114 -13.80 -18.92 -6.26
C SER A 114 -13.95 -20.32 -6.85
N THR A 115 -13.44 -21.34 -6.15
CA THR A 115 -13.58 -22.74 -6.57
C THR A 115 -15.04 -23.20 -6.49
N ALA A 116 -15.75 -22.86 -5.43
CA ALA A 116 -17.18 -23.19 -5.28
C ALA A 116 -18.01 -22.57 -6.41
N LEU A 117 -17.80 -21.30 -6.73
CA LEU A 117 -18.51 -20.64 -7.83
C LEU A 117 -18.09 -21.15 -9.20
N TYR A 118 -16.82 -21.48 -9.42
CA TYR A 118 -16.40 -22.15 -10.66
C TYR A 118 -17.16 -23.48 -10.86
N VAL A 119 -17.30 -24.29 -9.82
CA VAL A 119 -18.01 -25.58 -9.91
C VAL A 119 -19.50 -25.40 -10.21
N VAL A 120 -20.14 -24.40 -9.59
CA VAL A 120 -21.60 -24.21 -9.66
C VAL A 120 -22.03 -23.36 -10.86
N GLU A 121 -21.26 -22.33 -11.20
CA GLU A 121 -21.57 -21.37 -12.26
C GLU A 121 -20.76 -21.55 -13.54
N GLY A 122 -19.65 -22.30 -13.50
CA GLY A 122 -18.73 -22.40 -14.66
C GLY A 122 -19.37 -22.99 -15.91
N GLY A 123 -20.33 -23.89 -15.76
CA GLY A 123 -21.13 -24.42 -16.89
C GLY A 123 -22.20 -23.46 -17.40
N THR A 124 -22.79 -22.67 -16.50
CA THR A 124 -23.90 -21.74 -16.82
C THR A 124 -23.38 -20.41 -17.38
N GLN A 125 -22.25 -19.95 -16.87
CA GLN A 125 -21.62 -18.67 -17.20
C GLN A 125 -20.12 -18.84 -17.53
N PRO A 126 -19.75 -19.49 -18.65
CA PRO A 126 -18.35 -19.81 -18.95
C PRO A 126 -17.45 -18.57 -19.15
N GLN A 127 -18.03 -17.45 -19.59
CA GLN A 127 -17.28 -16.21 -19.77
C GLN A 127 -16.86 -15.61 -18.41
N ALA A 128 -17.71 -15.72 -17.40
CA ALA A 128 -17.52 -15.09 -16.10
C ALA A 128 -16.89 -16.02 -15.06
N PHE A 129 -17.33 -17.29 -15.03
CA PHE A 129 -16.91 -18.31 -14.06
C PHE A 129 -16.26 -19.53 -14.70
N GLY A 130 -15.84 -19.47 -15.97
CA GLY A 130 -15.26 -20.62 -16.68
C GLY A 130 -13.83 -21.00 -16.29
N SER A 131 -13.22 -20.32 -15.32
CA SER A 131 -11.98 -20.77 -14.68
C SER A 131 -11.88 -20.20 -13.26
N ILE A 132 -11.13 -20.86 -12.37
CA ILE A 132 -10.93 -20.40 -11.00
C ILE A 132 -10.39 -18.95 -10.95
N PRO A 133 -9.37 -18.56 -11.73
CA PRO A 133 -8.90 -17.16 -11.74
C PRO A 133 -9.96 -16.15 -12.19
N ARG A 134 -10.87 -16.51 -13.09
CA ARG A 134 -11.99 -15.62 -13.47
C ARG A 134 -12.99 -15.49 -12.32
N ALA A 135 -13.32 -16.59 -11.65
CA ALA A 135 -14.15 -16.58 -10.45
C ALA A 135 -13.50 -15.78 -9.29
N MET A 136 -12.16 -15.77 -9.20
CA MET A 136 -11.43 -14.97 -8.21
C MET A 136 -11.69 -13.48 -8.33
N TRP A 137 -11.92 -12.94 -9.54
CA TRP A 137 -12.28 -11.53 -9.69
C TRP A 137 -13.55 -11.17 -8.93
N TRP A 138 -14.60 -12.00 -9.08
CA TRP A 138 -15.85 -11.83 -8.35
C TRP A 138 -15.63 -11.96 -6.83
N SER A 139 -14.88 -12.96 -6.40
CA SER A 139 -14.62 -13.21 -4.98
C SER A 139 -13.81 -12.08 -4.35
N ILE A 140 -12.82 -11.52 -5.04
CA ILE A 140 -12.07 -10.33 -4.60
C ILE A 140 -13.02 -9.16 -4.40
N ALA A 141 -13.83 -8.83 -5.43
CA ALA A 141 -14.76 -7.70 -5.36
C ALA A 141 -15.78 -7.86 -4.23
N THR A 142 -16.23 -9.09 -3.97
CA THR A 142 -17.22 -9.38 -2.91
C THR A 142 -16.59 -9.39 -1.52
N LEU A 143 -15.47 -10.09 -1.32
CA LEU A 143 -14.79 -10.17 -0.02
C LEU A 143 -14.25 -8.82 0.44
N THR A 144 -13.85 -7.96 -0.50
CA THR A 144 -13.42 -6.59 -0.21
C THR A 144 -14.59 -5.60 -0.10
N THR A 145 -15.84 -6.07 -0.20
CA THR A 145 -17.07 -5.28 -0.13
C THR A 145 -17.23 -4.21 -1.23
N VAL A 146 -16.42 -4.27 -2.30
CA VAL A 146 -16.51 -3.36 -3.45
C VAL A 146 -17.77 -3.64 -4.27
N GLY A 147 -18.00 -4.91 -4.64
CA GLY A 147 -19.23 -5.35 -5.28
C GLY A 147 -19.61 -4.61 -6.56
N TYR A 148 -18.72 -4.58 -7.56
CA TYR A 148 -18.98 -3.87 -8.83
C TYR A 148 -20.29 -4.26 -9.53
N GLY A 149 -20.76 -5.49 -9.35
CA GLY A 149 -22.01 -5.99 -9.95
C GLY A 149 -21.91 -6.30 -11.45
N ASP A 150 -20.69 -6.27 -12.01
CA ASP A 150 -20.37 -6.63 -13.39
C ASP A 150 -20.57 -8.12 -13.66
N ILE A 151 -20.28 -8.95 -12.66
CA ILE A 151 -20.48 -10.40 -12.69
C ILE A 151 -21.24 -10.80 -11.42
N VAL A 152 -22.25 -11.67 -11.55
CA VAL A 152 -22.99 -12.21 -10.41
C VAL A 152 -23.41 -13.66 -10.68
N PRO A 153 -23.45 -14.54 -9.66
CA PRO A 153 -23.97 -15.89 -9.81
C PRO A 153 -25.48 -15.87 -10.06
N VAL A 154 -25.93 -16.65 -11.03
CA VAL A 154 -27.34 -16.67 -11.45
C VAL A 154 -28.07 -17.92 -10.95
N THR A 155 -27.35 -18.99 -10.64
CA THR A 155 -27.95 -20.24 -10.15
C THR A 155 -28.38 -20.12 -8.68
N GLY A 156 -29.37 -20.92 -8.27
CA GLY A 156 -29.84 -20.94 -6.88
C GLY A 156 -28.72 -21.28 -5.90
N LEU A 157 -27.90 -22.30 -6.19
CA LEU A 157 -26.75 -22.68 -5.38
C LEU A 157 -25.67 -21.60 -5.40
N GLY A 158 -25.39 -20.99 -6.55
CA GLY A 158 -24.40 -19.92 -6.66
C GLY A 158 -24.77 -18.70 -5.81
N ARG A 159 -26.06 -18.35 -5.72
CA ARG A 159 -26.56 -17.29 -4.83
C ARG A 159 -26.38 -17.63 -3.35
N VAL A 160 -26.58 -18.88 -2.96
CA VAL A 160 -26.33 -19.34 -1.57
C VAL A 160 -24.84 -19.21 -1.23
N PHE A 161 -23.95 -19.71 -2.09
CA PHE A 161 -22.50 -19.57 -1.89
C PHE A 161 -22.06 -18.10 -1.89
N ALA A 162 -22.68 -17.27 -2.73
CA ALA A 162 -22.40 -15.84 -2.76
C ALA A 162 -22.79 -15.15 -1.46
N ALA A 163 -23.97 -15.45 -0.91
CA ALA A 163 -24.42 -14.91 0.37
C ALA A 163 -23.48 -15.32 1.52
N VAL A 164 -23.09 -16.59 1.58
CA VAL A 164 -22.12 -17.07 2.57
C VAL A 164 -20.76 -16.39 2.41
N THR A 165 -20.29 -16.23 1.17
CA THR A 165 -19.01 -15.55 0.87
C THR A 165 -19.05 -14.08 1.31
N ALA A 166 -20.14 -13.36 1.03
CA ALA A 166 -20.29 -11.97 1.43
C ALA A 166 -20.27 -11.79 2.96
N LEU A 167 -21.00 -12.64 3.71
CA LEU A 167 -21.01 -12.62 5.17
C LEU A 167 -19.61 -12.95 5.74
N THR A 168 -18.95 -13.95 5.17
CA THR A 168 -17.60 -14.37 5.59
C THR A 168 -16.56 -13.28 5.30
N GLY A 169 -16.70 -12.56 4.18
CA GLY A 169 -15.82 -11.45 3.81
C GLY A 169 -15.76 -10.36 4.86
N ILE A 170 -16.93 -9.91 5.35
CA ILE A 170 -17.01 -8.91 6.42
C ILE A 170 -16.29 -9.40 7.69
N ALA A 171 -16.52 -10.65 8.09
CA ALA A 171 -15.91 -11.22 9.28
C ALA A 171 -14.37 -11.33 9.16
N ILE A 172 -13.86 -11.74 8.00
CA ILE A 172 -12.42 -11.92 7.79
C ILE A 172 -11.68 -10.60 7.70
N VAL A 173 -12.23 -9.58 7.02
CA VAL A 173 -11.58 -8.27 6.90
C VAL A 173 -11.52 -7.54 8.25
N ALA A 174 -12.45 -7.82 9.17
CA ALA A 174 -12.43 -7.26 10.52
C ALA A 174 -11.21 -7.71 11.33
N VAL A 175 -10.69 -8.92 11.11
CA VAL A 175 -9.56 -9.48 11.87
C VAL A 175 -8.25 -8.70 11.70
N PRO A 176 -7.67 -8.54 10.48
CA PRO A 176 -6.43 -7.78 10.31
C PRO A 176 -6.60 -6.30 10.69
N THR A 177 -7.80 -5.74 10.48
CA THR A 177 -8.12 -4.36 10.84
C THR A 177 -8.07 -4.17 12.36
N GLY A 178 -8.72 -5.05 13.13
CA GLY A 178 -8.72 -4.99 14.58
C GLY A 178 -7.34 -5.26 15.18
N LEU A 179 -6.62 -6.23 14.62
CA LEU A 179 -5.25 -6.54 15.03
C LEU A 179 -4.30 -5.37 14.80
N PHE A 180 -4.38 -4.73 13.63
CA PHE A 180 -3.57 -3.56 13.32
C PHE A 180 -3.90 -2.39 14.26
N ALA A 181 -5.18 -2.14 14.53
CA ALA A 181 -5.61 -1.09 15.44
C ALA A 181 -5.10 -1.33 16.87
N ALA A 182 -5.16 -2.57 17.37
CA ALA A 182 -4.63 -2.94 18.67
C ALA A 182 -3.10 -2.77 18.75
N ALA A 183 -2.37 -3.24 17.73
CA ALA A 183 -0.92 -3.08 17.67
C ALA A 183 -0.50 -1.60 17.59
N PHE A 184 -1.23 -0.80 16.82
CA PHE A 184 -1.00 0.64 16.72
C PHE A 184 -1.25 1.35 18.04
N ALA A 185 -2.34 1.02 18.73
CA ALA A 185 -2.65 1.57 20.05
C ALA A 185 -1.54 1.22 21.08
N GLU A 186 -1.08 -0.03 21.09
CA GLU A 186 0.00 -0.51 21.97
C GLU A 186 1.32 0.24 21.75
N VAL A 187 1.74 0.44 20.49
CA VAL A 187 2.96 1.18 20.17
C VAL A 187 2.81 2.69 20.47
N SER A 188 1.62 3.24 20.26
CA SER A 188 1.36 4.67 20.55
C SER A 188 1.34 4.99 22.05
N SER A 189 0.84 4.08 22.89
CA SER A 189 0.82 4.27 24.35
C SER A 189 2.17 3.97 25.00
N ALA A 190 2.98 3.10 24.39
CA ALA A 190 4.33 2.78 24.83
C ALA A 190 5.40 3.81 24.42
N SER A 191 5.00 4.92 23.79
CA SER A 191 5.88 6.08 23.54
C SER A 191 5.53 7.20 24.54
N PRO A 192 6.05 7.18 25.79
CA PRO A 192 5.93 8.35 26.65
C PRO A 192 6.77 9.49 26.05
N ASP A 193 6.17 10.67 25.95
CA ASP A 193 6.78 11.98 25.68
C ASP A 193 7.23 12.32 24.23
N GLN A 194 6.31 12.92 23.46
CA GLN A 194 6.63 14.00 22.50
C GLN A 194 5.68 15.22 22.64
N ASP A 195 5.01 15.40 23.79
CA ASP A 195 4.21 16.59 24.13
C ASP A 195 4.91 17.49 25.18
N GLY A 196 6.24 17.60 25.08
CA GLY A 196 7.06 18.43 25.97
C GLY A 196 8.27 19.03 25.24
N ALA A 197 8.03 19.85 24.23
CA ALA A 197 9.04 20.74 23.64
C ALA A 197 8.40 22.07 23.21
#